data_AF-A0A844NQG2-F1
#
_entry.id   AF-A0A844NQG2-F1
#
_cell.length_a   1.000
_cell.length_b   1.000
_cell.length_c   1.000
_cell.angle_alpha   90.00
_cell.angle_beta   90.00
_cell.angle_gamma   90.00
#
_symmetry.space_group_name_H-M   'P 1'
#
loop_
_entity.id
_entity.type
_entity.pdbx_description
1 polymer ?
#
loop_
_entity_poly.entity_id
_entity_poly.type
_entity_poly.pdbx_seq_one_letter_code
_entity_poly.pdbx_strand_id
1 'polypeptide(L)'
;MNRDIRHAAAALGISERDLRNHLRQHKDLNQDGTLAAKHIGQGHLFMDPRSRWNPRLGQYTHYSVVMVTEAGIAYLAKRLGVSITVTQHKDDVA
;
A
#
# COMPACT_ATOMS: atom_id res chain seq x y z
N MET A 1 -0.89 -9.02 -8.95
CA MET A 1 -1.39 -7.63 -9.15
C MET A 1 -1.00 -6.74 -7.96
N ASN A 2 -0.52 -5.52 -8.18
CA ASN A 2 -0.15 -4.60 -7.09
C ASN A 2 -1.39 -3.97 -6.45
N ARG A 3 -1.40 -3.85 -5.13
CA ARG A 3 -2.54 -3.33 -4.35
C ARG A 3 -2.14 -2.05 -3.65
N ASP A 4 -3.01 -1.05 -3.58
CA ASP A 4 -2.81 0.04 -2.62
C ASP A 4 -2.93 -0.49 -1.19
N ILE A 5 -2.53 0.30 -0.19
CA ILE A 5 -2.58 -0.12 1.22
C ILE A 5 -3.98 -0.57 1.65
N ARG A 6 -5.06 0.05 1.15
CA ARG A 6 -6.42 -0.34 1.51
C ARG A 6 -6.75 -1.75 1.03
N HIS A 7 -6.48 -2.05 -0.23
CA HIS A 7 -6.70 -3.37 -0.82
C HIS A 7 -5.74 -4.43 -0.26
N ALA A 8 -4.52 -4.02 0.12
CA ALA A 8 -3.56 -4.89 0.80
C ALA A 8 -4.03 -5.25 2.20
N ALA A 9 -4.51 -4.28 2.98
CA ALA A 9 -5.06 -4.50 4.32
C ALA A 9 -6.25 -5.46 4.27
N ALA A 10 -7.15 -5.28 3.30
CA ALA A 10 -8.27 -6.19 3.08
C ALA A 10 -7.81 -7.63 2.80
N ALA A 11 -6.78 -7.83 1.97
CA ALA A 11 -6.21 -9.16 1.69
C ALA A 11 -5.52 -9.79 2.91
N LEU A 12 -5.03 -8.95 3.82
CA LEU A 12 -4.40 -9.36 5.08
C LEU A 12 -5.41 -9.50 6.22
N GLY A 13 -6.71 -9.27 5.98
CA GLY A 13 -7.76 -9.40 6.99
C GLY A 13 -7.69 -8.35 8.12
N ILE A 14 -7.05 -7.19 7.88
CA ILE A 14 -6.90 -6.13 8.88
C ILE A 14 -7.41 -4.78 8.34
N SER A 15 -7.58 -3.80 9.22
CA SER A 15 -7.96 -2.45 8.80
C SER A 15 -6.79 -1.71 8.14
N GLU A 16 -7.09 -0.78 7.23
CA GLU A 16 -6.07 0.08 6.61
C GLU A 16 -5.27 0.85 7.67
N ARG A 17 -5.96 1.32 8.72
CA ARG A 17 -5.33 2.06 9.82
C ARG A 17 -4.31 1.20 10.56
N ASP A 18 -4.66 -0.04 10.86
CA ASP A 18 -3.77 -0.96 11.57
C ASP A 18 -2.56 -1.31 10.72
N LEU A 19 -2.75 -1.55 9.42
CA LEU A 19 -1.64 -1.78 8.51
C LEU A 19 -0.69 -0.56 8.46
N ARG A 20 -1.22 0.65 8.33
CA ARG A 20 -0.39 1.88 8.33
C ARG A 20 0.35 2.07 9.65
N ASN A 21 -0.30 1.80 10.78
CA ASN A 21 0.32 1.89 12.09
C ASN A 21 1.44 0.88 12.25
N HIS A 22 1.22 -0.37 11.84
CA HIS A 22 2.25 -1.41 11.84
C HIS A 22 3.46 -0.98 10.99
N LEU A 23 3.23 -0.52 9.77
CA LEU A 23 4.29 -0.06 8.88
C LEU A 23 5.08 1.13 9.48
N ARG A 24 4.41 2.08 10.15
CA ARG A 24 5.09 3.18 10.85
C ARG A 24 5.88 2.70 12.07
N GLN A 25 5.30 1.82 12.87
CA GLN A 25 5.93 1.26 14.08
C GLN A 25 7.25 0.55 13.74
N HIS A 26 7.31 -0.11 12.58
CA HIS A 26 8.50 -0.80 12.08
C HIS A 26 9.37 0.06 11.14
N LYS A 27 9.07 1.35 11.04
CA LYS A 27 9.80 2.32 10.21
C LYS A 27 9.84 1.94 8.73
N ASP A 28 8.85 1.20 8.26
CA ASP A 28 8.67 0.91 6.83
C ASP A 28 8.07 2.13 6.11
N LEU A 29 7.22 2.88 6.82
CA LEU A 29 6.75 4.21 6.44
C LEU A 29 7.33 5.29 7.36
N ASN A 30 7.59 6.45 6.79
CA ASN A 30 7.89 7.68 7.51
C ASN A 30 6.63 8.24 8.18
N GLN A 31 6.81 9.23 9.06
CA GLN A 31 5.70 9.86 9.79
C GLN A 31 4.67 10.50 8.86
N ASP A 32 5.13 11.10 7.75
CA ASP A 32 4.30 11.70 6.69
C ASP A 32 3.57 10.65 5.81
N GLY A 33 3.83 9.36 6.02
CA GLY A 33 3.22 8.26 5.26
C GLY A 33 3.96 7.91 3.96
N THR A 34 5.11 8.52 3.68
CA THR A 34 5.98 8.12 2.56
C THR A 34 6.77 6.86 2.87
N LEU A 35 7.19 6.13 1.84
CA LEU A 35 8.02 4.93 2.00
C LEU A 35 9.41 5.28 2.53
N ALA A 36 9.87 4.57 3.57
CA ALA A 36 11.21 4.76 4.09
C ALA A 36 12.26 4.30 3.07
N ALA A 37 13.37 5.05 2.94
CA ALA A 37 14.38 4.83 1.92
C ALA A 37 14.95 3.40 1.88
N LYS A 38 15.06 2.74 3.05
CA LYS A 38 15.52 1.35 3.16
C LYS A 38 14.69 0.33 2.35
N HIS A 39 13.45 0.66 2.00
CA HIS A 39 12.57 -0.25 1.25
C HIS A 39 12.51 0.05 -0.25
N ILE A 40 13.10 1.17 -0.70
CA ILE A 40 13.16 1.51 -2.12
C ILE A 40 14.01 0.44 -2.84
N GLY A 41 13.46 -0.13 -3.92
CA GLY A 41 14.13 -1.16 -4.70
C GLY A 41 14.11 -2.57 -4.11
N GLN A 42 13.54 -2.79 -2.92
CA GLN A 42 13.46 -4.12 -2.29
C GLN A 42 12.34 -5.01 -2.87
N GLY A 43 11.49 -4.48 -3.75
CA GLY A 43 10.46 -5.25 -4.44
C GLY A 43 9.20 -5.58 -3.63
N HIS A 44 9.07 -5.10 -2.39
CA HIS A 44 7.87 -5.34 -1.55
C HIS A 44 6.87 -4.18 -1.57
N LEU A 45 7.38 -2.95 -1.52
CA LEU A 45 6.60 -1.72 -1.40
C LEU A 45 7.18 -0.70 -2.38
N PHE A 46 6.34 0.14 -2.95
CA PHE A 46 6.77 1.27 -3.77
C PHE A 46 5.80 2.44 -3.65
N MET A 47 6.25 3.64 -4.04
CA MET A 47 5.40 4.83 -4.13
C MET A 47 4.97 5.01 -5.59
N ASP A 48 3.67 5.01 -5.83
CA ASP A 48 3.07 5.30 -7.13
C ASP A 48 2.77 6.81 -7.23
N PRO A 49 3.53 7.58 -8.02
CA PRO A 49 3.29 9.01 -8.20
C PRO A 49 2.01 9.23 -9.01
N ARG A 50 1.12 10.07 -8.48
CA ARG A 50 -0.16 10.43 -9.08
C ARG A 50 -0.31 11.94 -9.15
N SER A 51 -1.16 12.37 -10.06
CA SER A 51 -1.56 13.76 -10.20
C SER A 51 -3.06 13.86 -10.35
N ARG A 52 -3.65 14.90 -9.75
CA ARG A 52 -5.06 15.25 -9.97
C ARG A 52 -5.15 16.73 -10.33
N TRP A 53 -6.06 17.07 -11.25
CA TRP A 53 -6.40 18.47 -11.50
C TRP A 53 -7.07 19.05 -10.25
N ASN A 54 -6.60 20.22 -9.79
CA ASN A 54 -7.22 20.95 -8.69
C ASN A 54 -7.84 22.25 -9.22
N PRO A 55 -9.17 22.31 -9.40
CA PRO A 55 -9.83 23.46 -10.01
C PRO A 55 -9.74 24.72 -9.14
N ARG A 56 -9.53 24.58 -7.82
CA ARG A 56 -9.38 25.73 -6.92
C ARG A 56 -8.03 26.42 -7.08
N LEU A 57 -6.99 25.66 -7.44
CA LEU A 57 -5.64 26.19 -7.62
C LEU A 57 -5.30 26.43 -9.10
N GLY A 58 -6.15 25.97 -10.03
CA GLY A 58 -5.88 26.06 -11.47
C GLY A 58 -4.63 25.28 -11.90
N GLN A 59 -4.24 24.24 -11.16
CA GLN A 59 -3.03 23.45 -11.44
C GLN A 59 -3.18 21.99 -11.01
N TYR A 60 -2.28 21.13 -11.49
CA TYR A 60 -2.17 19.75 -11.01
C TYR A 60 -1.59 19.71 -9.60
N THR A 61 -2.21 18.92 -8.72
CA THR A 61 -1.66 18.55 -7.42
C THR A 61 -1.05 17.16 -7.53
N HIS A 62 0.22 17.05 -7.16
CA HIS A 62 0.98 15.81 -7.19
C HIS A 62 0.98 15.17 -5.81
N TYR A 63 0.79 13.86 -5.77
CA TYR A 63 0.84 13.06 -4.55
C TYR A 63 1.37 11.67 -4.90
N SER A 64 1.65 10.86 -3.89
CA SER A 64 2.04 9.48 -4.13
C SER A 64 1.28 8.54 -3.22
N VAL A 65 0.99 7.35 -3.74
CA VAL A 65 0.27 6.32 -3.00
C VAL A 65 1.23 5.18 -2.71
N VAL A 66 1.28 4.73 -1.47
CA VAL A 66 2.02 3.52 -1.13
C VAL A 66 1.30 2.32 -1.74
N MET A 67 2.02 1.58 -2.57
CA MET A 67 1.58 0.35 -3.20
C MET A 67 2.35 -0.83 -2.62
N VAL A 68 1.67 -1.96 -2.56
CA VAL A 68 2.20 -3.24 -2.10
C VAL A 68 2.24 -4.18 -3.29
N THR A 69 3.41 -4.76 -3.55
CA THR A 69 3.55 -5.78 -4.59
C THR A 69 2.97 -7.10 -4.11
N GLU A 70 2.83 -8.07 -5.01
CA GLU A 70 2.41 -9.42 -4.63
C GLU A 70 3.38 -10.08 -3.65
N ALA A 71 4.69 -9.94 -3.87
CA ALA A 71 5.72 -10.34 -2.92
C ALA A 71 5.61 -9.57 -1.59
N GLY A 72 5.23 -8.29 -1.66
CA GLY A 72 4.96 -7.46 -0.49
C GLY A 72 3.80 -7.98 0.37
N ILE A 73 2.74 -8.51 -0.24
CA ILE A 73 1.63 -9.13 0.52
C ILE A 73 2.13 -10.34 1.31
N ALA A 74 2.89 -11.23 0.68
CA ALA A 74 3.46 -12.40 1.36
C ALA A 74 4.44 -11.98 2.48
N TYR A 75 5.27 -10.98 2.22
CA TYR A 75 6.17 -10.39 3.20
C TYR A 75 5.42 -9.83 4.43
N LEU A 76 4.34 -9.08 4.21
CA LEU A 76 3.54 -8.49 5.28
C LEU A 76 2.77 -9.55 6.06
N ALA A 77 2.18 -10.53 5.38
CA ALA A 77 1.46 -11.63 6.01
C ALA A 77 2.35 -12.40 7.00
N LYS A 78 3.58 -12.72 6.60
CA LYS A 78 4.57 -13.36 7.48
C LYS A 78 4.90 -12.50 8.71
N ARG A 79 5.03 -11.19 8.54
CA ARG A 79 5.33 -10.25 9.65
C ARG A 79 4.16 -10.05 10.61
N LEU A 80 2.93 -10.12 10.09
CA LEU A 80 1.71 -10.00 10.89
C LEU A 80 1.29 -11.33 11.52
N GLY A 81 1.89 -12.45 11.13
CA GLY A 81 1.48 -13.79 11.58
C GLY A 81 0.11 -14.21 11.05
N VAL A 82 -0.34 -13.63 9.92
CA VAL A 82 -1.66 -13.86 9.35
C VAL A 82 -1.57 -14.77 8.14
N SER A 83 -2.50 -15.73 8.02
CA SER A 83 -2.69 -16.50 6.79
C SER A 83 -3.32 -15.62 5.72
N ILE A 84 -2.71 -15.55 4.53
CA ILE A 84 -3.23 -14.72 3.42
C ILE A 84 -4.58 -15.29 2.98
N THR A 85 -5.66 -14.56 3.25
CA THR A 85 -6.97 -14.87 2.71
C THR A 85 -7.10 -14.12 1.39
N VAL A 86 -6.61 -14.72 0.30
CA VAL A 86 -6.89 -14.17 -1.03
C VAL A 86 -8.36 -14.43 -1.32
N THR A 87 -9.22 -13.48 -0.97
CA THR A 87 -10.53 -13.39 -1.61
C THR A 87 -10.23 -13.02 -3.07
N GLN A 88 -10.28 -14.01 -3.96
CA GLN A 88 -10.33 -13.75 -5.40
C GLN A 88 -11.55 -12.85 -5.61
N HIS A 89 -11.31 -11.55 -5.79
CA HIS A 89 -12.35 -10.70 -6.35
C HIS A 89 -12.56 -11.21 -7.76
N LYS A 90 -13.73 -11.83 -7.95
CA LYS A 90 -14.33 -12.21 -9.21
C LYS A 90 -14.06 -11.09 -10.22
N ASP A 91 -13.36 -11.45 -11.30
CA ASP A 91 -13.20 -10.59 -12.46
C ASP A 91 -14.60 -10.12 -12.89
N ASP A 92 -14.85 -8.82 -12.77
CA ASP A 92 -15.91 -8.17 -13.53
C ASP A 92 -15.45 -8.19 -14.99
N VAL A 93 -15.77 -9.28 -15.67
CA VAL A 93 -15.73 -9.38 -17.13
C VAL A 93 -16.99 -10.13 -17.59
N ALA A 94 -18.00 -9.36 -17.99
CA ALA A 94 -18.83 -9.55 -19.19
C ALA A 94 -19.75 -8.33 -19.38
#